data_AF-A0A7S1YB94-F1
#
_entry.id   AF-A0A7S1YB94-F1
#
_cell.length_a   1.000
_cell.length_b   1.000
_cell.length_c   1.000
_cell.angle_alpha   90.00
_cell.angle_beta   90.00
_cell.angle_gamma   90.00
#
_symmetry.space_group_name_H-M   'P 1'
#
loop_
_entity.id
_entity.type
_entity.pdbx_description
1 polymer ?
#
loop_
_entity_poly.entity_id
_entity_poly.type
_entity_poly.pdbx_seq_one_letter_code
_entity_poly.pdbx_strand_id
1 'polypeptide(L)'
;VICALTLGGESAPAAQAVLDNLLASPLSLACVVFASRLCGYVASNDVPGLNALILKLVLDPPISDKYALSEGLRSGFNKLCMWAVGKLDLTKYADAGIDKEAVLVDSSALQEALANRRKDATIVKPLLFEPTACKRLLQQANIADLLLAAGTSNHPMGLPLVLPMQFEKLTFSVDVEEMSGASSWNDTQSQYVILLVYCLAFLDAQPHSSFALDPREYSSTFMRILGGAEKLTPAGKSVQLLVRRLFAKHCPEVDVKLIPRQTTDRPPSSRLLKMLAESIHSCKENSNADLTGIHVGHVYLEARQVLPVSEVSTTTVSALLSSPNRGIQIQSYALLCRDPLVLLRCQFGVWRHKGLRRILLTELQHLLKSNEVIVCEAVDAKNVADEILCTRDCVVLRSLLFLVAESTMNDGQEGTKCGFATEMIRSLIAGRVGLLSALLKTGISHSAVDFLVENVPESINDATVLSGLLSERSNLSAAEKLKVADGALRIAIYCGMRSESEAKVLANSAIAALIAAFFLVVGPVGVPVNVFVEDDSVDVTQRCRIATQRMLEALQRVHANRGPLRSDCANSLQKLAGLCKGEAATAGVGGSVANRRKRVLKEVYDAISVALNSMGSGVQI
;
A
#
# COMPACT_ATOMS: atom_id res chain seq x y z
N VAL A 1 11.83 34.07 3.11
CA VAL A 1 13.27 34.29 3.41
C VAL A 1 14.10 34.27 2.14
N ILE A 2 14.24 33.13 1.43
CA ILE A 2 15.03 33.04 0.19
C ILE A 2 14.56 34.06 -0.86
N CYS A 3 13.25 34.16 -1.15
CA CYS A 3 12.73 35.18 -2.06
C CYS A 3 12.97 36.64 -1.61
N ALA A 4 13.03 36.89 -0.30
CA ALA A 4 13.28 38.24 0.23
C ALA A 4 14.77 38.62 0.15
N LEU A 5 15.66 37.63 0.20
CA LEU A 5 17.11 37.80 0.03
C LEU A 5 17.52 37.92 -1.44
N THR A 6 16.81 37.25 -2.36
CA THR A 6 17.13 37.31 -3.81
C THR A 6 16.55 38.53 -4.52
N LEU A 7 15.42 39.08 -4.06
CA LEU A 7 14.78 40.22 -4.73
C LEU A 7 15.34 41.59 -4.30
N GLY A 8 16.00 41.68 -3.14
CA GLY A 8 16.48 42.93 -2.57
C GLY A 8 15.34 43.88 -2.14
N GLY A 9 15.58 44.71 -1.13
CA GLY A 9 14.61 45.68 -0.61
C GLY A 9 14.54 45.75 0.91
N GLU A 10 13.59 46.52 1.46
CA GLU A 10 13.45 46.80 2.91
C GLU A 10 13.25 45.56 3.79
N SER A 11 12.86 44.42 3.20
CA SER A 11 12.67 43.14 3.89
C SER A 11 13.93 42.26 3.95
N ALA A 12 14.98 42.59 3.20
CA ALA A 12 16.24 41.83 3.18
C ALA A 12 16.97 41.82 4.54
N PRO A 13 17.05 42.93 5.31
CA PRO A 13 17.70 42.93 6.62
C PRO A 13 16.98 42.04 7.65
N ALA A 14 15.64 42.02 7.61
CA ALA A 14 14.84 41.17 8.49
C ALA A 14 14.96 39.68 8.11
N ALA A 15 14.98 39.37 6.81
CA ALA A 15 15.22 38.03 6.31
C ALA A 15 16.64 37.53 6.66
N GLN A 16 17.64 38.42 6.60
CA GLN A 16 19.01 38.15 7.02
C GLN A 16 19.10 37.86 8.53
N ALA A 17 18.46 38.69 9.37
CA ALA A 17 18.44 38.47 10.82
C ALA A 17 17.73 37.15 11.23
N VAL A 18 16.70 36.71 10.50
CA VAL A 18 16.06 35.40 10.70
C VAL A 18 17.00 34.27 10.31
N LEU A 19 17.75 34.42 9.22
CA LEU A 19 18.76 33.45 8.79
C LEU A 19 19.90 33.34 9.80
N ASP A 20 20.40 34.48 10.27
CA ASP A 20 21.49 34.58 11.23
C ASP A 20 21.10 33.88 12.54
N ASN A 21 19.86 34.06 13.01
CA ASN A 21 19.34 33.37 14.19
C ASN A 21 19.14 31.85 13.98
N LEU A 22 18.64 31.43 12.82
CA LEU A 22 18.47 30.00 12.48
C LEU A 22 19.80 29.26 12.38
N LEU A 23 20.84 29.93 11.87
CA LEU A 23 22.18 29.36 11.69
C LEU A 23 23.00 29.40 13.00
N ALA A 24 22.83 30.44 13.82
CA ALA A 24 23.50 30.54 15.12
C ALA A 24 22.90 29.61 16.20
N SER A 25 21.70 29.07 16.00
CA SER A 25 21.01 28.23 16.99
C SER A 25 20.14 27.14 16.34
N PRO A 26 20.73 26.07 15.76
CA PRO A 26 19.96 25.00 15.13
C PRO A 26 19.21 24.16 16.18
N LEU A 27 17.89 24.33 16.26
CA LEU A 27 17.03 23.70 17.26
C LEU A 27 16.72 22.20 16.98
N SER A 28 17.06 21.67 15.80
CA SER A 28 16.82 20.25 15.43
C SER A 28 17.65 19.79 14.23
N LEU A 29 17.74 18.47 14.02
CA LEU A 29 18.38 17.84 12.84
C LEU A 29 17.75 18.32 11.51
N ALA A 30 16.43 18.56 11.50
CA ALA A 30 15.74 19.12 10.34
C ALA A 30 16.21 20.56 10.02
N CYS A 31 16.53 21.36 11.04
CA CYS A 31 17.13 22.68 10.85
C CYS A 31 18.55 22.61 10.31
N VAL A 32 19.34 21.59 10.71
CA VAL A 32 20.69 21.36 10.17
C VAL A 32 20.63 20.92 8.70
N VAL A 33 19.69 20.04 8.33
CA VAL A 33 19.46 19.63 6.94
C VAL A 33 18.96 20.83 6.10
N PHE A 34 18.05 21.64 6.64
CA PHE A 34 17.59 22.87 5.98
C PHE A 34 18.74 23.88 5.79
N ALA A 35 19.57 24.11 6.81
CA ALA A 35 20.74 24.98 6.75
C ALA A 35 21.76 24.48 5.72
N SER A 36 22.00 23.17 5.65
CA SER A 36 22.88 22.55 4.65
C SER A 36 22.33 22.71 3.23
N ARG A 37 21.01 22.50 3.02
CA ARG A 37 20.33 22.73 1.73
C ARG A 37 20.41 24.20 1.29
N LEU A 38 20.24 25.12 2.24
CA LEU A 38 20.36 26.56 2.02
C LEU A 38 21.79 26.96 1.65
N CYS A 39 22.81 26.45 2.36
CA CYS A 39 24.22 26.71 2.05
C CYS A 39 24.60 26.17 0.66
N GLY A 40 24.12 24.98 0.30
CA GLY A 40 24.34 24.40 -1.03
C GLY A 40 23.69 25.22 -2.15
N TYR A 41 22.50 25.77 -1.91
CA TYR A 41 21.83 26.67 -2.85
C TYR A 41 22.60 27.98 -3.01
N VAL A 42 23.08 28.58 -1.92
CA VAL A 42 23.81 29.86 -1.91
C VAL A 42 25.16 29.75 -2.60
N ALA A 43 25.93 28.70 -2.30
CA ALA A 43 27.21 28.43 -2.97
C ALA A 43 27.04 28.19 -4.48
N SER A 44 25.89 27.69 -4.91
CA SER A 44 25.59 27.43 -6.33
C SER A 44 25.08 28.67 -7.08
N ASN A 45 24.65 29.73 -6.38
CA ASN A 45 24.04 30.92 -7.00
C ASN A 45 24.79 32.23 -6.67
N ASP A 46 25.99 32.12 -6.11
CA ASP A 46 26.93 33.21 -5.79
C ASP A 46 26.27 34.48 -5.20
N VAL A 47 25.46 34.29 -4.15
CA VAL A 47 24.76 35.41 -3.50
C VAL A 47 25.79 36.29 -2.75
N PRO A 48 25.99 37.56 -3.16
CA PRO A 48 27.02 38.42 -2.58
C PRO A 48 26.74 38.70 -1.10
N GLY A 49 27.75 38.56 -0.24
CA GLY A 49 27.66 38.78 1.21
C GLY A 49 27.28 37.54 2.04
N LEU A 50 26.54 36.59 1.47
CA LEU A 50 26.14 35.37 2.19
C LEU A 50 27.25 34.31 2.19
N ASN A 51 28.07 34.23 1.14
CA ASN A 51 29.30 33.42 1.14
C ASN A 51 30.29 33.89 2.23
N ALA A 52 30.39 35.21 2.46
CA ALA A 52 31.20 35.77 3.53
C ALA A 52 30.64 35.45 4.92
N LEU A 53 29.31 35.43 5.08
CA LEU A 53 28.64 35.05 6.33
C LEU A 53 28.83 33.55 6.65
N ILE A 54 28.70 32.67 5.65
CA ILE A 54 28.96 31.23 5.78
C ILE A 54 30.43 30.98 6.14
N LEU A 55 31.37 31.66 5.48
CA LEU A 55 32.79 31.61 5.84
C LEU A 55 33.04 32.12 7.26
N LYS A 56 32.36 33.19 7.70
CA LYS A 56 32.49 33.73 9.05
C LYS A 56 31.94 32.77 10.12
N LEU A 57 30.83 32.08 9.85
CA LEU A 57 30.25 31.06 10.74
C LEU A 57 31.10 29.77 10.81
N VAL A 58 31.77 29.42 9.71
CA VAL A 58 32.67 28.25 9.62
C VAL A 58 34.03 28.53 10.28
N LEU A 59 34.54 29.75 10.13
CA LEU A 59 35.86 30.15 10.61
C LEU A 59 35.85 30.72 12.03
N ASP A 60 34.72 31.25 12.50
CA ASP A 60 34.61 31.90 13.81
C ASP A 60 33.24 31.59 14.45
N PRO A 61 33.05 30.40 15.05
CA PRO A 61 31.76 30.04 15.62
C PRO A 61 31.51 30.86 16.90
N PRO A 62 30.46 31.70 16.98
CA PRO A 62 30.15 32.44 18.19
C PRO A 62 29.41 31.48 19.15
N ILE A 63 30.14 30.59 19.80
CA ILE A 63 29.56 29.78 20.87
C ILE A 63 29.81 30.52 22.18
N SER A 64 28.82 31.31 22.56
CA SER A 64 28.60 31.69 23.96
C SER A 64 28.55 30.41 24.81
N ASP A 65 29.33 30.36 25.88
CA ASP A 65 29.48 29.22 26.82
C ASP A 65 28.16 28.71 27.46
N LYS A 66 27.01 29.29 27.13
CA LYS A 66 25.70 28.93 27.70
C LYS A 66 25.04 27.69 27.11
N TYR A 67 25.49 27.18 25.96
CA TYR A 67 24.91 25.96 25.37
C TYR A 67 26.01 25.09 24.73
N ALA A 68 26.64 24.25 25.54
CA ALA A 68 27.59 23.25 25.05
C ALA A 68 26.86 22.21 24.19
N LEU A 69 26.96 22.34 22.86
CA LEU A 69 26.68 21.24 21.95
C LEU A 69 27.59 20.07 22.32
N SER A 70 27.05 18.85 22.40
CA SER A 70 27.86 17.68 22.67
C SER A 70 28.96 17.55 21.60
N GLU A 71 30.15 17.12 22.01
CA GLU A 71 31.35 17.05 21.18
C GLU A 71 31.10 16.25 19.88
N GLY A 72 30.20 15.27 19.93
CA GLY A 72 29.74 14.49 18.77
C GLY A 72 28.94 15.28 17.73
N LEU A 73 28.05 16.18 18.16
CA LEU A 73 27.26 17.04 17.26
C LEU A 73 28.13 18.12 16.60
N ARG A 74 29.08 18.69 17.35
CA ARG A 74 30.06 19.67 16.84
C ARG A 74 31.00 19.02 15.82
N SER A 75 31.45 17.80 16.09
CA SER A 75 32.24 16.98 15.15
C SER A 75 31.44 16.62 13.89
N GLY A 76 30.17 16.24 14.04
CA GLY A 76 29.26 15.93 12.92
C GLY A 76 29.01 17.14 12.02
N PHE A 77 28.76 18.31 12.62
CA PHE A 77 28.56 19.56 11.89
C PHE A 77 29.83 20.00 11.15
N ASN A 78 31.00 19.97 11.80
CA ASN A 78 32.28 20.29 11.14
C ASN A 78 32.60 19.31 10.00
N LYS A 79 32.30 18.02 10.13
CA LYS A 79 32.45 17.05 9.03
C LYS A 79 31.51 17.33 7.87
N LEU A 80 30.26 17.74 8.14
CA LEU A 80 29.28 18.09 7.12
C LEU A 80 29.67 19.37 6.37
N CYS A 81 30.17 20.38 7.10
CA CYS A 81 30.68 21.63 6.53
C CYS A 81 31.98 21.42 5.74
N MET A 82 32.92 20.61 6.25
CA MET A 82 34.13 20.22 5.52
C MET A 82 33.84 19.38 4.28
N TRP A 83 32.80 18.54 4.34
CA TRP A 83 32.31 17.78 3.18
C TRP A 83 31.65 18.69 2.13
N ALA A 84 30.96 19.75 2.55
CA ALA A 84 30.36 20.74 1.65
C ALA A 84 31.41 21.69 1.02
N VAL A 85 32.47 22.04 1.76
CA VAL A 85 33.61 22.85 1.28
C VAL A 85 34.58 22.02 0.44
N GLY A 86 34.67 20.71 0.67
CA GLY A 86 35.51 19.77 -0.06
C GLY A 86 34.97 19.42 -1.44
N LYS A 87 34.85 20.41 -2.34
CA LYS A 87 34.72 20.16 -3.77
C LYS A 87 36.09 20.30 -4.44
N LEU A 88 36.45 19.22 -5.15
CA LEU A 88 37.28 19.21 -6.36
C LEU A 88 38.75 19.64 -6.18
N ASP A 89 39.57 18.70 -5.71
CA ASP A 89 40.95 18.65 -6.16
C ASP A 89 41.20 17.30 -6.86
N LEU A 90 41.14 17.33 -8.19
CA LEU A 90 41.41 16.18 -9.06
C LEU A 90 42.92 15.92 -9.21
N THR A 91 43.79 16.76 -8.64
CA THR A 91 45.25 16.61 -8.79
C THR A 91 45.84 15.55 -7.85
N LYS A 92 45.22 15.29 -6.70
CA LYS A 92 45.67 14.28 -5.73
C LYS A 92 45.55 12.81 -6.20
N TYR A 93 44.90 12.56 -7.35
CA TYR A 93 44.79 11.22 -7.94
C TYR A 93 46.05 10.81 -8.70
N ALA A 94 46.81 11.78 -9.22
CA ALA A 94 48.09 11.52 -9.89
C ALA A 94 49.15 11.02 -8.90
N ASP A 95 49.10 11.50 -7.64
CA ASP A 95 50.08 11.17 -6.61
C ASP A 95 49.90 9.78 -5.98
N ALA A 96 48.74 9.13 -6.18
CA ALA A 96 48.45 7.80 -5.65
C ALA A 96 48.88 6.64 -6.60
N GLY A 97 49.37 6.95 -7.80
CA GLY A 97 49.89 5.95 -8.75
C GLY A 97 48.84 4.99 -9.35
N ILE A 98 47.54 5.25 -9.14
CA ILE A 98 46.47 4.45 -9.73
C ILE A 98 46.07 5.08 -11.06
N ASP A 99 46.46 4.43 -12.15
CA ASP A 99 46.07 4.85 -13.50
C ASP A 99 44.55 4.68 -13.67
N LYS A 100 43.85 5.80 -13.93
CA LYS A 100 42.40 5.84 -14.18
C LYS A 100 42.02 4.95 -15.37
N GLU A 101 42.91 4.81 -16.35
CA GLU A 101 42.68 3.93 -17.49
C GLU A 101 42.80 2.45 -17.12
N ALA A 102 43.72 2.09 -16.21
CA ALA A 102 43.87 0.72 -15.74
C ALA A 102 42.61 0.21 -15.02
N VAL A 103 41.94 1.04 -14.21
CA VAL A 103 40.69 0.67 -13.51
C VAL A 103 39.50 0.53 -14.48
N LEU A 104 39.48 1.28 -15.58
CA LEU A 104 38.43 1.20 -16.61
C LEU A 104 38.63 0.02 -17.57
N VAL A 105 39.84 -0.55 -17.62
CA VAL A 105 40.19 -1.67 -18.50
C VAL A 105 40.21 -3.00 -17.73
N ASP A 106 40.53 -2.99 -16.44
CA ASP A 106 40.61 -4.18 -15.58
C ASP A 106 39.37 -4.32 -14.67
N SER A 107 38.48 -5.24 -15.03
CA SER A 107 37.29 -5.59 -14.25
C SER A 107 37.63 -6.08 -12.83
N SER A 108 38.81 -6.66 -12.61
CA SER A 108 39.22 -7.16 -11.29
C SER A 108 39.70 -6.02 -10.37
N ALA A 109 40.43 -5.04 -10.91
CA ALA A 109 40.82 -3.83 -10.17
C ALA A 109 39.62 -2.98 -9.77
N LEU A 110 38.59 -2.89 -10.63
CA LEU A 110 37.34 -2.20 -10.30
C LEU A 110 36.53 -2.95 -9.22
N GLN A 111 36.51 -4.29 -9.26
CA GLN A 111 35.92 -5.10 -8.18
C GLN A 111 36.65 -4.90 -6.86
N GLU A 112 37.98 -4.88 -6.89
CA GLU A 112 38.81 -4.70 -5.70
C GLU A 112 38.65 -3.29 -5.10
N ALA A 113 38.58 -2.25 -5.95
CA ALA A 113 38.30 -0.87 -5.52
C ALA A 113 36.88 -0.71 -4.94
N LEU A 114 35.90 -1.42 -5.49
CA LEU A 114 34.54 -1.47 -4.94
C LEU A 114 34.46 -2.27 -3.62
N ALA A 115 35.34 -3.26 -3.43
CA ALA A 115 35.43 -4.05 -2.21
C ALA A 115 36.21 -3.36 -1.07
N ASN A 116 37.24 -2.56 -1.38
CA ASN A 116 38.14 -1.92 -0.40
C ASN A 116 37.69 -0.50 0.04
N ARG A 117 36.73 -0.47 0.97
CA ARG A 117 35.92 0.70 1.41
C ARG A 117 36.61 2.00 1.86
N ARG A 118 37.85 2.00 2.37
CA ARG A 118 38.43 3.19 3.07
C ARG A 118 39.36 4.06 2.23
N LYS A 119 39.92 3.54 1.13
CA LYS A 119 40.82 4.31 0.26
C LYS A 119 40.16 4.80 -1.03
N ASP A 120 39.06 4.19 -1.47
CA ASP A 120 38.65 4.25 -2.88
C ASP A 120 37.23 4.79 -3.18
N ALA A 121 36.48 5.29 -2.18
CA ALA A 121 35.31 6.15 -2.44
C ALA A 121 35.71 7.41 -3.26
N THR A 122 36.98 7.79 -3.15
CA THR A 122 37.67 8.79 -3.97
C THR A 122 37.82 8.34 -5.43
N ILE A 123 37.88 7.05 -5.76
CA ILE A 123 38.07 6.55 -7.12
C ILE A 123 36.73 6.31 -7.82
N VAL A 124 35.81 5.61 -7.14
CA VAL A 124 34.52 5.21 -7.71
C VAL A 124 33.62 6.41 -7.97
N LYS A 125 33.62 7.39 -7.06
CA LYS A 125 32.75 8.56 -7.17
C LYS A 125 33.08 9.40 -8.41
N PRO A 126 34.33 9.83 -8.69
CA PRO A 126 34.67 10.53 -9.93
C PRO A 126 34.31 9.77 -11.19
N LEU A 127 34.49 8.44 -11.22
CA LEU A 127 34.12 7.61 -12.38
C LEU A 127 32.61 7.67 -12.65
N LEU A 128 31.78 7.60 -11.61
CA LEU A 128 30.33 7.76 -11.71
C LEU A 128 29.92 9.19 -12.12
N PHE A 129 30.76 10.20 -11.83
CA PHE A 129 30.52 11.59 -12.20
C PHE A 129 31.12 12.00 -13.56
N GLU A 130 31.86 11.12 -14.24
CA GLU A 130 32.45 11.38 -15.56
C GLU A 130 31.64 10.70 -16.69
N PRO A 131 30.97 11.46 -17.59
CA PRO A 131 30.12 10.90 -18.63
C PRO A 131 30.81 9.89 -19.57
N THR A 132 32.02 10.22 -20.01
CA THR A 132 32.85 9.38 -20.90
C THR A 132 33.29 8.09 -20.23
N ALA A 133 33.56 8.12 -18.92
CA ALA A 133 33.88 6.94 -18.13
C ALA A 133 32.66 6.02 -17.98
N CYS A 134 31.49 6.59 -17.68
CA CYS A 134 30.23 5.85 -17.61
C CYS A 134 29.91 5.11 -18.93
N LYS A 135 30.11 5.76 -20.07
CA LYS A 135 29.90 5.10 -21.37
C LYS A 135 30.85 3.93 -21.60
N ARG A 136 32.12 4.04 -21.19
CA ARG A 136 33.10 2.94 -21.24
C ARG A 136 32.69 1.81 -20.30
N LEU A 137 32.25 2.13 -19.08
CA LEU A 137 31.75 1.15 -18.12
C LEU A 137 30.55 0.34 -18.66
N LEU A 138 29.63 0.98 -19.39
CA LEU A 138 28.50 0.29 -20.03
C LEU A 138 28.90 -0.71 -21.13
N GLN A 139 30.15 -0.67 -21.60
CA GLN A 139 30.66 -1.63 -22.58
C GLN A 139 31.24 -2.89 -21.92
N GLN A 140 31.45 -2.87 -20.60
CA GLN A 140 31.98 -4.03 -19.87
C GLN A 140 30.90 -5.09 -19.64
N ALA A 141 31.26 -6.36 -19.79
CA ALA A 141 30.32 -7.48 -19.65
C ALA A 141 29.77 -7.65 -18.22
N ASN A 142 30.55 -7.28 -17.20
CA ASN A 142 30.24 -7.52 -15.78
C ASN A 142 29.68 -6.28 -15.05
N ILE A 143 29.36 -5.20 -15.78
CA ILE A 143 28.98 -3.91 -15.17
C ILE A 143 27.76 -4.01 -14.24
N ALA A 144 26.81 -4.89 -14.55
CA ALA A 144 25.64 -5.13 -13.71
C ALA A 144 26.01 -5.61 -12.30
N ASP A 145 26.93 -6.58 -12.20
CA ASP A 145 27.39 -7.13 -10.93
C ASP A 145 28.22 -6.12 -10.14
N LEU A 146 29.03 -5.31 -10.85
CA LEU A 146 29.80 -4.23 -10.25
C LEU A 146 28.91 -3.18 -9.60
N LEU A 147 27.86 -2.73 -10.29
CA LEU A 147 26.94 -1.72 -9.76
C LEU A 147 26.11 -2.26 -8.59
N LEU A 148 25.73 -3.54 -8.63
CA LEU A 148 25.09 -4.21 -7.49
C LEU A 148 26.02 -4.28 -6.28
N ALA A 149 27.27 -4.69 -6.46
CA ALA A 149 28.27 -4.70 -5.39
C ALA A 149 28.50 -3.30 -4.82
N ALA A 150 28.56 -2.28 -5.68
CA ALA A 150 28.69 -0.88 -5.28
C ALA A 150 27.51 -0.40 -4.41
N GLY A 151 26.28 -0.70 -4.83
CA GLY A 151 25.06 -0.34 -4.10
C GLY A 151 24.92 -1.09 -2.77
N THR A 152 25.33 -2.36 -2.72
CA THR A 152 25.18 -3.26 -1.55
C THR A 152 26.32 -3.19 -0.53
N SER A 153 27.44 -2.54 -0.86
CA SER A 153 28.52 -2.32 0.09
C SER A 153 28.03 -1.57 1.34
N ASN A 154 28.43 -1.95 2.58
CA ASN A 154 27.90 -1.25 3.77
C ASN A 154 28.33 0.23 3.74
N HIS A 155 27.35 1.10 3.64
CA HIS A 155 27.52 2.54 3.66
C HIS A 155 27.63 3.01 5.11
N PRO A 156 28.79 3.56 5.55
CA PRO A 156 28.90 4.12 6.89
C PRO A 156 27.88 5.24 7.06
N MET A 157 27.00 5.11 8.06
CA MET A 157 25.88 6.03 8.34
C MET A 157 24.77 6.05 7.27
N GLY A 158 24.70 5.06 6.38
CA GLY A 158 23.64 4.97 5.36
C GLY A 158 23.70 6.07 4.30
N LEU A 159 24.88 6.66 4.04
CA LEU A 159 25.09 7.69 3.03
C LEU A 159 25.53 7.08 1.69
N PRO A 160 24.81 7.29 0.57
CA PRO A 160 25.22 6.82 -0.73
C PRO A 160 26.40 7.64 -1.29
N LEU A 161 27.17 7.03 -2.20
CA LEU A 161 28.23 7.69 -2.99
C LEU A 161 27.66 8.81 -3.88
N VAL A 162 26.45 8.58 -4.39
CA VAL A 162 25.68 9.48 -5.25
C VAL A 162 24.47 9.94 -4.46
N LEU A 163 24.42 11.22 -4.11
CA LEU A 163 23.28 11.76 -3.38
C LEU A 163 22.08 12.01 -4.31
N PRO A 164 20.84 11.95 -3.80
CA PRO A 164 19.63 12.23 -4.58
C PRO A 164 19.71 13.55 -5.37
N MET A 165 20.17 14.63 -4.75
CA MET A 165 20.33 15.93 -5.43
C MET A 165 21.29 15.90 -6.63
N GLN A 166 22.32 15.04 -6.58
CA GLN A 166 23.28 14.93 -7.68
C GLN A 166 22.66 14.18 -8.86
N PHE A 167 21.84 13.16 -8.55
CA PHE A 167 21.05 12.45 -9.53
C PHE A 167 19.97 13.36 -10.14
N GLU A 168 19.22 14.09 -9.32
CA GLU A 168 18.21 15.08 -9.76
C GLU A 168 18.78 16.09 -10.76
N LYS A 169 19.94 16.68 -10.46
CA LYS A 169 20.62 17.61 -11.38
C LYS A 169 20.89 16.98 -12.74
N LEU A 170 21.29 15.71 -12.76
CA LEU A 170 21.53 14.98 -14.01
C LEU A 170 20.21 14.75 -14.75
N THR A 171 19.13 14.40 -14.05
CA THR A 171 17.79 14.22 -14.65
C THR A 171 17.33 15.44 -15.42
N PHE A 172 17.61 16.66 -14.94
CA PHE A 172 17.26 17.90 -15.66
C PHE A 172 18.13 18.18 -16.89
N SER A 173 19.31 17.55 -16.98
CA SER A 173 20.26 17.73 -18.09
C SER A 173 20.13 16.69 -19.20
N VAL A 174 19.35 15.63 -18.97
CA VAL A 174 19.14 14.54 -19.92
C VAL A 174 17.85 14.79 -20.67
N ASP A 175 17.93 14.87 -22.00
CA ASP A 175 16.74 14.75 -22.83
C ASP A 175 16.28 13.29 -22.85
N VAL A 176 15.28 13.01 -22.02
CA VAL A 176 14.70 11.67 -21.85
C VAL A 176 13.91 11.26 -23.10
N GLU A 177 13.42 12.20 -23.89
CA GLU A 177 12.67 11.90 -25.13
C GLU A 177 13.62 11.35 -26.20
N GLU A 178 14.85 11.86 -26.27
CA GLU A 178 15.88 11.34 -27.17
C GLU A 178 16.39 9.94 -26.77
N MET A 179 16.20 9.51 -25.51
CA MET A 179 16.60 8.17 -25.07
C MET A 179 15.73 7.07 -25.67
N SER A 180 14.47 7.38 -25.95
CA SER A 180 13.54 6.43 -26.56
C SER A 180 13.80 6.29 -28.06
N GLY A 181 14.37 5.15 -28.47
CA GLY A 181 14.59 4.82 -29.89
C GLY A 181 16.03 5.01 -30.40
N ALA A 182 16.92 5.57 -29.57
CA ALA A 182 18.35 5.70 -29.86
C ALA A 182 19.02 4.33 -30.06
N SER A 183 19.94 4.24 -31.03
CA SER A 183 20.77 3.05 -31.25
C SER A 183 21.95 2.95 -30.27
N SER A 184 22.34 4.07 -29.66
CA SER A 184 23.36 4.13 -28.64
C SER A 184 23.06 5.29 -27.70
N TRP A 185 23.36 5.13 -26.42
CA TRP A 185 23.31 6.24 -25.48
C TRP A 185 24.51 7.15 -25.65
N ASN A 186 24.27 8.47 -25.60
CA ASN A 186 25.34 9.45 -25.48
C ASN A 186 25.98 9.37 -24.08
N ASP A 187 27.03 10.15 -23.85
CA ASP A 187 27.83 10.06 -22.62
C ASP A 187 26.99 10.42 -21.38
N THR A 188 26.16 11.47 -21.46
CA THR A 188 25.26 11.92 -20.38
C THR A 188 24.15 10.91 -20.09
N GLN A 189 23.56 10.31 -21.14
CA GLN A 189 22.57 9.24 -21.04
C GLN A 189 23.18 7.98 -20.40
N SER A 190 24.41 7.64 -20.77
CA SER A 190 25.15 6.51 -20.20
C SER A 190 25.40 6.72 -18.71
N GLN A 191 25.82 7.94 -18.33
CA GLN A 191 25.97 8.33 -16.94
C GLN A 191 24.66 8.19 -16.17
N TYR A 192 23.57 8.69 -16.73
CA TYR A 192 22.26 8.66 -16.09
C TYR A 192 21.80 7.23 -15.78
N VAL A 193 21.95 6.30 -16.73
CA VAL A 193 21.58 4.90 -16.53
C VAL A 193 22.45 4.22 -15.46
N ILE A 194 23.76 4.48 -15.45
CA ILE A 194 24.66 3.93 -14.43
C ILE A 194 24.31 4.44 -13.04
N LEU A 195 24.12 5.76 -12.89
CA LEU A 195 23.76 6.36 -11.61
C LEU A 195 22.40 5.85 -11.13
N LEU A 196 21.46 5.63 -12.04
CA LEU A 196 20.18 5.03 -11.71
C LEU A 196 20.33 3.63 -11.14
N VAL A 197 21.06 2.74 -11.83
CA VAL A 197 21.26 1.36 -11.36
C VAL A 197 21.93 1.38 -9.99
N TYR A 198 22.91 2.25 -9.80
CA TYR A 198 23.54 2.46 -8.50
C TYR A 198 22.51 2.88 -7.43
N CYS A 199 21.69 3.89 -7.70
CA CYS A 199 20.67 4.38 -6.77
C CYS A 199 19.63 3.30 -6.40
N LEU A 200 19.20 2.50 -7.38
CA LEU A 200 18.27 1.37 -7.14
C LEU A 200 18.94 0.24 -6.34
N ALA A 201 20.20 -0.08 -6.63
CA ALA A 201 20.96 -1.06 -5.87
C ALA A 201 21.21 -0.58 -4.42
N PHE A 202 21.42 0.73 -4.23
CA PHE A 202 21.52 1.34 -2.92
C PHE A 202 20.20 1.28 -2.15
N LEU A 203 19.07 1.61 -2.80
CA LEU A 203 17.74 1.47 -2.22
C LEU A 203 17.49 0.03 -1.76
N ASP A 204 17.89 -0.96 -2.57
CA ASP A 204 17.73 -2.36 -2.22
C ASP A 204 18.55 -2.79 -0.99
N ALA A 205 19.74 -2.20 -0.85
CA ALA A 205 20.64 -2.48 0.25
C ALA A 205 20.29 -1.71 1.54
N GLN A 206 19.69 -0.52 1.42
CA GLN A 206 19.43 0.43 2.50
C GLN A 206 18.06 1.11 2.32
N PRO A 207 16.93 0.37 2.37
CA PRO A 207 15.60 0.91 2.08
C PRO A 207 15.16 2.02 3.06
N HIS A 208 15.66 1.98 4.29
CA HIS A 208 15.34 2.97 5.33
C HIS A 208 16.24 4.21 5.30
N SER A 209 17.20 4.31 4.38
CA SER A 209 18.06 5.48 4.30
C SER A 209 17.25 6.71 3.88
N SER A 210 17.41 7.83 4.59
CA SER A 210 16.84 9.13 4.20
C SER A 210 17.39 9.66 2.87
N PHE A 211 18.42 9.01 2.33
CA PHE A 211 19.04 9.32 1.04
C PHE A 211 18.71 8.30 -0.04
N ALA A 212 17.88 7.30 0.26
CA ALA A 212 17.38 6.39 -0.76
C ALA A 212 16.42 7.16 -1.68
N LEU A 213 16.60 6.96 -2.99
CA LEU A 213 15.76 7.58 -4.00
C LEU A 213 14.41 6.86 -4.05
N ASP A 214 13.31 7.61 -4.10
CA ASP A 214 11.99 7.02 -4.35
C ASP A 214 11.80 6.77 -5.85
N PRO A 215 11.79 5.51 -6.31
CA PRO A 215 11.68 5.21 -7.73
C PRO A 215 10.35 5.65 -8.35
N ARG A 216 9.33 5.97 -7.54
CA ARG A 216 8.02 6.44 -8.02
C ARG A 216 8.03 7.91 -8.41
N GLU A 217 8.99 8.70 -7.95
CA GLU A 217 9.15 10.09 -8.38
C GLU A 217 9.71 10.19 -9.80
N TYR A 218 10.36 9.13 -10.28
CA TYR A 218 11.06 9.09 -11.56
C TYR A 218 10.48 8.05 -12.53
N SER A 219 9.30 7.48 -12.23
CA SER A 219 8.68 6.40 -13.01
C SER A 219 8.47 6.73 -14.49
N SER A 220 8.11 7.97 -14.82
CA SER A 220 7.97 8.41 -16.22
C SER A 220 9.30 8.36 -16.96
N THR A 221 10.36 8.85 -16.32
CA THR A 221 11.72 8.80 -16.83
C THR A 221 12.20 7.37 -17.02
N PHE A 222 11.91 6.47 -16.06
CA PHE A 222 12.29 5.05 -16.17
C PHE A 222 11.64 4.33 -17.33
N MET A 223 10.33 4.53 -17.53
CA MET A 223 9.63 3.87 -18.62
C MET A 223 10.15 4.27 -20.00
N ARG A 224 10.60 5.53 -20.15
CA ARG A 224 11.21 6.03 -21.38
C ARG A 224 12.58 5.39 -21.65
N ILE A 225 13.44 5.26 -20.63
CA ILE A 225 14.73 4.53 -20.74
C ILE A 225 14.50 3.06 -21.14
N LEU A 226 13.50 2.42 -20.53
CA LEU A 226 13.22 1.00 -20.75
C LEU A 226 12.63 0.69 -22.14
N GLY A 227 12.09 1.69 -22.84
CA GLY A 227 11.54 1.58 -24.19
C GLY A 227 12.57 1.48 -25.32
N GLY A 228 13.81 1.94 -25.11
CA GLY A 228 14.88 1.95 -26.13
C GLY A 228 15.67 0.63 -26.30
N ALA A 229 15.19 -0.47 -25.71
CA ALA A 229 15.93 -1.73 -25.49
C ALA A 229 16.54 -2.39 -26.73
N GLU A 230 15.81 -2.37 -27.84
CA GLU A 230 16.02 -3.33 -28.93
C GLU A 230 17.33 -3.08 -29.68
N LYS A 231 17.85 -1.85 -29.65
CA LYS A 231 19.03 -1.41 -30.40
C LYS A 231 20.33 -1.36 -29.58
N LEU A 232 20.29 -1.67 -28.28
CA LEU A 232 21.46 -1.57 -27.39
C LEU A 232 22.47 -2.73 -27.59
N THR A 233 23.72 -2.48 -27.23
CA THR A 233 24.78 -3.50 -27.14
C THR A 233 24.42 -4.61 -26.13
N PRO A 234 25.02 -5.81 -26.17
CA PRO A 234 24.75 -6.88 -25.19
C PRO A 234 24.95 -6.43 -23.73
N ALA A 235 26.00 -5.66 -23.44
CA ALA A 235 26.23 -5.08 -22.12
C ALA A 235 25.13 -4.06 -21.74
N GLY A 236 24.72 -3.18 -22.66
CA GLY A 236 23.57 -2.29 -22.44
C GLY A 236 22.26 -3.03 -22.17
N LYS A 237 22.03 -4.17 -22.85
CA LYS A 237 20.88 -5.05 -22.59
C LYS A 237 20.94 -5.68 -21.19
N SER A 238 22.12 -6.09 -20.72
CA SER A 238 22.30 -6.64 -19.37
C SER A 238 21.96 -5.61 -18.28
N VAL A 239 22.43 -4.38 -18.43
CA VAL A 239 22.14 -3.25 -17.53
C VAL A 239 20.66 -2.93 -17.55
N GLN A 240 20.03 -2.94 -18.72
CA GLN A 240 18.60 -2.71 -18.83
C GLN A 240 17.78 -3.81 -18.16
N LEU A 241 18.12 -5.08 -18.33
CA LEU A 241 17.48 -6.19 -17.62
C LEU A 241 17.62 -6.02 -16.10
N LEU A 242 18.76 -5.55 -15.63
CA LEU A 242 18.98 -5.21 -14.23
C LEU A 242 18.07 -4.07 -13.76
N VAL A 243 17.98 -2.96 -14.51
CA VAL A 243 17.05 -1.85 -14.22
C VAL A 243 15.62 -2.38 -14.15
N ARG A 244 15.19 -3.19 -15.12
CA ARG A 244 13.84 -3.80 -15.14
C ARG A 244 13.57 -4.62 -13.90
N ARG A 245 14.54 -5.44 -13.47
CA ARG A 245 14.42 -6.28 -12.28
C ARG A 245 14.33 -5.45 -11.01
N LEU A 246 15.24 -4.50 -10.82
CA LEU A 246 15.27 -3.64 -9.63
C LEU A 246 14.01 -2.75 -9.58
N PHE A 247 13.61 -2.18 -10.70
CA PHE A 247 12.42 -1.35 -10.77
C PHE A 247 11.14 -2.16 -10.53
N ALA A 248 11.00 -3.35 -11.11
CA ALA A 248 9.83 -4.21 -10.85
C ALA A 248 9.74 -4.68 -9.39
N LYS A 249 10.87 -4.79 -8.69
CA LYS A 249 10.91 -5.09 -7.25
C LYS A 249 10.31 -3.94 -6.44
N HIS A 250 10.75 -2.71 -6.71
CA HIS A 250 10.31 -1.55 -5.92
C HIS A 250 8.99 -0.93 -6.40
N CYS A 251 8.60 -1.12 -7.67
CA CYS A 251 7.41 -0.55 -8.31
C CYS A 251 6.62 -1.66 -9.05
N PRO A 252 6.05 -2.66 -8.33
CA PRO A 252 5.40 -3.83 -8.93
C PRO A 252 4.14 -3.52 -9.75
N GLU A 253 3.56 -2.33 -9.57
CA GLU A 253 2.40 -1.84 -10.32
C GLU A 253 2.74 -1.41 -11.75
N VAL A 254 4.02 -1.23 -12.05
CA VAL A 254 4.49 -0.89 -13.39
C VAL A 254 4.80 -2.19 -14.12
N ASP A 255 3.88 -2.61 -15.01
CA ASP A 255 4.13 -3.77 -15.85
C ASP A 255 5.19 -3.44 -16.92
N VAL A 256 6.41 -3.88 -16.64
CA VAL A 256 7.58 -3.73 -17.51
C VAL A 256 7.39 -4.47 -18.85
N LYS A 257 6.45 -5.41 -18.96
CA LYS A 257 6.13 -6.06 -20.24
C LYS A 257 5.24 -5.19 -21.14
N LEU A 258 4.51 -4.24 -20.56
CA LEU A 258 3.61 -3.32 -21.25
C LEU A 258 4.27 -1.97 -21.55
N ILE A 259 5.60 -1.89 -21.59
CA ILE A 259 6.29 -0.65 -21.97
C ILE A 259 5.77 -0.19 -23.33
N PRO A 260 5.24 1.05 -23.43
CA PRO A 260 4.69 1.57 -24.66
C PRO A 260 5.69 1.46 -25.79
N ARG A 261 5.38 0.68 -26.82
CA ARG A 261 6.07 0.80 -28.10
C ARG A 261 5.68 2.15 -28.70
N GLN A 262 6.63 3.07 -28.79
CA GLN A 262 6.41 4.34 -29.48
C GLN A 262 6.13 4.05 -30.96
N THR A 263 4.88 4.21 -31.38
CA THR A 263 4.52 4.22 -32.79
C THR A 263 4.44 5.68 -33.25
N THR A 264 4.98 5.97 -34.43
CA THR A 264 5.18 7.34 -34.97
C THR A 264 3.90 8.12 -35.24
N ASP A 265 2.72 7.48 -35.26
CA ASP A 265 1.42 8.10 -35.59
C ASP A 265 0.58 8.53 -34.35
N ARG A 266 1.18 8.67 -33.17
CA ARG A 266 0.40 8.89 -31.95
C ARG A 266 0.12 10.37 -31.63
N PRO A 267 -1.05 10.67 -31.04
CA PRO A 267 -1.36 12.01 -30.56
C PRO A 267 -0.36 12.44 -29.48
N PRO A 268 -0.06 13.75 -29.36
CA PRO A 268 0.85 14.25 -28.35
C PRO A 268 0.36 13.90 -26.94
N SER A 269 1.28 13.50 -26.07
CA SER A 269 0.99 12.99 -24.71
C SER A 269 0.07 13.91 -23.90
N SER A 270 0.28 15.22 -24.00
CA SER A 270 -0.53 16.24 -23.33
C SER A 270 -1.99 16.27 -23.78
N ARG A 271 -2.27 15.97 -25.06
CA ARG A 271 -3.63 15.92 -25.60
C ARG A 271 -4.38 14.70 -25.10
N LEU A 272 -3.73 13.54 -25.01
CA LEU A 272 -4.35 12.31 -24.54
C LEU A 272 -4.67 12.37 -23.04
N LEU A 273 -3.77 12.92 -22.22
CA LEU A 273 -4.05 13.17 -20.79
C LEU A 273 -5.20 14.16 -20.58
N LYS A 274 -5.23 15.25 -21.36
CA LYS A 274 -6.33 16.22 -21.33
C LYS A 274 -7.67 15.58 -21.72
N MET A 275 -7.67 14.80 -22.81
CA MET A 275 -8.84 14.06 -23.26
C MET A 275 -9.33 13.07 -22.20
N LEU A 276 -8.42 12.34 -21.54
CA LEU A 276 -8.78 11.44 -20.44
C LEU A 276 -9.46 12.18 -19.29
N ALA A 277 -8.90 13.30 -18.84
CA ALA A 277 -9.51 14.11 -17.79
C ALA A 277 -10.90 14.61 -18.22
N GLU A 278 -11.02 15.20 -19.41
CA GLU A 278 -12.29 15.71 -19.97
C GLU A 278 -13.34 14.61 -20.11
N SER A 279 -12.97 13.41 -20.58
CA SER A 279 -13.87 12.27 -20.69
C SER A 279 -14.36 11.79 -19.32
N ILE A 280 -13.50 11.79 -18.29
CA ILE A 280 -13.90 11.48 -16.90
C ILE A 280 -14.88 12.54 -16.37
N HIS A 281 -14.59 13.83 -16.58
CA HIS A 281 -15.45 14.93 -16.15
C HIS A 281 -16.82 14.88 -16.84
N SER A 282 -16.85 14.72 -18.16
CA SER A 282 -18.08 14.61 -18.94
C SER A 282 -18.93 13.40 -18.53
N CYS A 283 -18.28 12.26 -18.22
CA CYS A 283 -18.99 11.08 -17.72
C CYS A 283 -19.58 11.32 -16.31
N LYS A 284 -18.88 12.07 -15.44
CA LYS A 284 -19.37 12.42 -14.09
C LYS A 284 -20.56 13.38 -14.12
N GLU A 285 -20.59 14.31 -15.06
CA GLU A 285 -21.62 15.37 -15.15
C GLU A 285 -22.92 14.90 -15.81
N ASN A 286 -23.02 13.63 -16.21
CA ASN A 286 -24.17 13.09 -16.95
C ASN A 286 -24.52 13.91 -18.19
N SER A 287 -23.53 14.49 -18.87
CA SER A 287 -23.68 15.16 -20.17
C SER A 287 -23.91 14.13 -21.30
N ASN A 288 -25.02 13.41 -21.19
CA ASN A 288 -25.83 12.67 -22.16
C ASN A 288 -25.21 11.69 -23.20
N ALA A 289 -23.90 11.55 -23.38
CA ALA A 289 -23.34 10.67 -24.43
C ALA A 289 -22.79 9.31 -23.92
N ASP A 290 -22.25 9.21 -22.70
CA ASP A 290 -21.59 7.99 -22.20
C ASP A 290 -22.11 7.54 -20.82
N LEU A 291 -23.41 7.22 -20.74
CA LEU A 291 -24.06 6.77 -19.50
C LEU A 291 -23.40 5.53 -18.89
N THR A 292 -22.82 4.67 -19.75
CA THR A 292 -22.18 3.41 -19.34
C THR A 292 -20.70 3.56 -18.97
N GLY A 293 -20.06 4.65 -19.37
CA GLY A 293 -18.63 4.89 -19.21
C GLY A 293 -17.75 4.07 -20.15
N ILE A 294 -18.27 3.62 -21.30
CA ILE A 294 -17.51 2.83 -22.28
C ILE A 294 -16.44 3.70 -22.96
N HIS A 295 -16.80 4.90 -23.39
CA HIS A 295 -15.87 5.80 -24.09
C HIS A 295 -14.72 6.22 -23.16
N VAL A 296 -15.02 6.63 -21.93
CA VAL A 296 -13.97 6.95 -20.94
C VAL A 296 -13.08 5.74 -20.63
N GLY A 297 -13.66 4.53 -20.61
CA GLY A 297 -12.91 3.28 -20.48
C GLY A 297 -11.92 3.06 -21.61
N HIS A 298 -12.31 3.30 -22.86
CA HIS A 298 -11.42 3.20 -24.02
C HIS A 298 -10.28 4.21 -23.96
N VAL A 299 -10.59 5.49 -23.68
CA VAL A 299 -9.57 6.55 -23.56
C VAL A 299 -8.58 6.22 -22.43
N TYR A 300 -9.07 5.70 -21.30
CA TYR A 300 -8.21 5.25 -20.20
C TYR A 300 -7.27 4.11 -20.64
N LEU A 301 -7.79 3.07 -21.30
CA LEU A 301 -6.97 1.95 -21.77
C LEU A 301 -5.94 2.40 -22.81
N GLU A 302 -6.33 3.27 -23.73
CA GLU A 302 -5.41 3.87 -24.70
C GLU A 302 -4.30 4.66 -24.00
N ALA A 303 -4.66 5.54 -23.07
CA ALA A 303 -3.69 6.28 -22.26
C ALA A 303 -2.72 5.34 -21.52
N ARG A 304 -3.23 4.28 -20.87
CA ARG A 304 -2.40 3.27 -20.17
C ARG A 304 -1.43 2.52 -21.08
N GLN A 305 -1.74 2.36 -22.36
CA GLN A 305 -0.88 1.66 -23.33
C GLN A 305 0.21 2.56 -23.92
N VAL A 306 0.00 3.87 -23.92
CA VAL A 306 0.87 4.83 -24.61
C VAL A 306 1.72 5.66 -23.64
N LEU A 307 1.18 5.97 -22.47
CA LEU A 307 1.74 6.94 -21.56
C LEU A 307 2.31 6.28 -20.30
N PRO A 308 3.23 6.95 -19.59
CA PRO A 308 3.71 6.47 -18.30
C PRO A 308 2.57 6.28 -17.30
N VAL A 309 2.61 5.15 -16.58
CA VAL A 309 1.65 4.78 -15.52
C VAL A 309 1.42 5.94 -14.55
N SER A 310 2.49 6.61 -14.11
CA SER A 310 2.40 7.71 -13.15
C SER A 310 1.60 8.91 -13.65
N GLU A 311 1.76 9.28 -14.91
CA GLU A 311 1.01 10.39 -15.52
C GLU A 311 -0.47 10.01 -15.65
N VAL A 312 -0.75 8.82 -16.18
CA VAL A 312 -2.13 8.34 -16.35
C VAL A 312 -2.83 8.21 -14.99
N SER A 313 -2.18 7.60 -14.00
CA SER A 313 -2.74 7.43 -12.67
C SER A 313 -2.99 8.78 -11.99
N THR A 314 -2.02 9.71 -12.00
CA THR A 314 -2.22 11.03 -11.38
C THR A 314 -3.33 11.84 -12.04
N THR A 315 -3.39 11.87 -13.37
CA THR A 315 -4.48 12.51 -14.12
C THR A 315 -5.84 11.85 -13.82
N THR A 316 -5.90 10.52 -13.87
CA THR A 316 -7.12 9.75 -13.62
C THR A 316 -7.65 9.99 -12.21
N VAL A 317 -6.82 9.80 -11.18
CA VAL A 317 -7.24 9.97 -9.79
C VAL A 317 -7.63 11.43 -9.52
N SER A 318 -6.91 12.41 -10.07
CA SER A 318 -7.27 13.83 -9.94
C SER A 318 -8.63 14.14 -10.55
N ALA A 319 -8.92 13.63 -11.76
CA ALA A 319 -10.21 13.83 -12.43
C ALA A 319 -11.36 13.07 -11.74
N LEU A 320 -11.09 11.88 -11.17
CA LEU A 320 -12.08 11.14 -10.40
C LEU A 320 -12.44 11.86 -9.09
N LEU A 321 -11.46 12.41 -8.38
CA LEU A 321 -11.64 13.10 -7.11
C LEU A 321 -12.11 14.55 -7.23
N SER A 322 -11.90 15.19 -8.38
CA SER A 322 -12.30 16.57 -8.60
C SER A 322 -13.79 16.79 -8.32
N SER A 323 -14.14 17.94 -7.77
CA SER A 323 -15.52 18.40 -7.69
C SER A 323 -15.71 19.61 -8.62
N PRO A 324 -16.93 19.88 -9.13
CA PRO A 324 -17.19 21.02 -10.02
C PRO A 324 -16.66 22.35 -9.46
N ASN A 325 -16.65 22.49 -8.14
CA ASN A 325 -16.25 23.70 -7.43
C ASN A 325 -14.89 23.60 -6.71
N ARG A 326 -14.19 22.46 -6.78
CA ARG A 326 -12.86 22.25 -6.16
C ARG A 326 -12.02 21.30 -6.99
N GLY A 327 -10.98 21.84 -7.64
CA GLY A 327 -9.90 21.02 -8.19
C GLY A 327 -9.08 20.44 -7.03
N ILE A 328 -9.12 19.12 -6.86
CA ILE A 328 -8.13 18.44 -6.00
C ILE A 328 -6.90 18.26 -6.88
N GLN A 329 -5.83 18.99 -6.58
CA GLN A 329 -4.54 18.77 -7.20
C GLN A 329 -3.78 17.72 -6.39
N ILE A 330 -3.69 16.53 -6.95
CA ILE A 330 -2.81 15.50 -6.42
C ILE A 330 -1.40 15.87 -6.84
N GLN A 331 -0.52 16.08 -5.85
CA GLN A 331 0.79 16.69 -6.08
C GLN A 331 1.80 15.73 -6.71
N SER A 332 1.71 14.42 -6.45
CA SER A 332 2.63 13.44 -7.06
C SER A 332 2.08 12.02 -7.07
N TYR A 333 2.64 11.19 -7.97
CA TYR A 333 2.35 9.76 -8.04
C TYR A 333 2.83 9.01 -6.79
N ALA A 334 4.00 9.37 -6.25
CA ALA A 334 4.54 8.78 -5.03
C ALA A 334 3.58 8.93 -3.83
N LEU A 335 2.91 10.09 -3.70
CA LEU A 335 1.88 10.28 -2.66
C LEU A 335 0.67 9.36 -2.85
N LEU A 336 0.24 9.12 -4.09
CA LEU A 336 -0.85 8.17 -4.37
C LEU A 336 -0.49 6.74 -3.99
N CYS A 337 0.74 6.31 -4.26
CA CYS A 337 1.20 4.98 -3.88
C CYS A 337 1.33 4.83 -2.34
N ARG A 338 1.60 5.92 -1.62
CA ARG A 338 1.65 5.91 -0.15
C ARG A 338 0.26 5.90 0.50
N ASP A 339 -0.74 6.52 -0.12
CA ASP A 339 -2.12 6.55 0.38
C ASP A 339 -3.14 6.12 -0.70
N PRO A 340 -3.31 4.81 -0.94
CA PRO A 340 -4.31 4.30 -1.88
C PRO A 340 -5.76 4.58 -1.43
N LEU A 341 -6.00 4.83 -0.13
CA LEU A 341 -7.34 5.01 0.43
C LEU A 341 -7.98 6.33 -0.02
N VAL A 342 -7.20 7.27 -0.52
CA VAL A 342 -7.71 8.52 -1.11
C VAL A 342 -8.78 8.27 -2.19
N LEU A 343 -8.68 7.17 -2.93
CA LEU A 343 -9.66 6.79 -3.96
C LEU A 343 -11.04 6.43 -3.39
N LEU A 344 -11.12 6.02 -2.13
CA LEU A 344 -12.40 5.77 -1.47
C LEU A 344 -13.19 7.07 -1.22
N ARG A 345 -12.55 8.24 -1.37
CA ARG A 345 -13.18 9.56 -1.29
C ARG A 345 -13.88 9.99 -2.58
N CYS A 346 -13.83 9.19 -3.65
CA CYS A 346 -14.55 9.49 -4.88
C CYS A 346 -16.06 9.65 -4.62
N GLN A 347 -16.66 10.61 -5.32
CA GLN A 347 -18.10 10.88 -5.21
C GLN A 347 -18.93 9.66 -5.59
N PHE A 348 -20.10 9.50 -4.97
CA PHE A 348 -20.97 8.35 -5.22
C PHE A 348 -21.36 8.15 -6.70
N GLY A 349 -21.43 9.24 -7.48
CA GLY A 349 -21.64 9.16 -8.94
C GLY A 349 -20.59 8.30 -9.65
N VAL A 350 -19.31 8.41 -9.27
CA VAL A 350 -18.21 7.61 -9.83
C VAL A 350 -18.46 6.10 -9.63
N TRP A 351 -18.98 5.73 -8.45
CA TRP A 351 -19.29 4.34 -8.11
C TRP A 351 -20.53 3.80 -8.83
N ARG A 352 -21.46 4.67 -9.23
CA ARG A 352 -22.65 4.30 -10.01
C ARG A 352 -22.30 4.01 -11.48
N HIS A 353 -21.40 4.77 -12.09
CA HIS A 353 -21.03 4.56 -13.50
C HIS A 353 -20.12 3.35 -13.68
N LYS A 354 -20.54 2.39 -14.53
CA LYS A 354 -19.82 1.13 -14.74
C LYS A 354 -18.38 1.35 -15.22
N GLY A 355 -18.16 2.23 -16.19
CA GLY A 355 -16.83 2.55 -16.71
C GLY A 355 -15.93 3.23 -15.67
N LEU A 356 -16.41 4.30 -15.03
CA LEU A 356 -15.65 5.02 -14.01
C LEU A 356 -15.33 4.14 -12.79
N ARG A 357 -16.29 3.33 -12.33
CA ARG A 357 -16.08 2.34 -11.27
C ARG A 357 -14.97 1.35 -11.65
N ARG A 358 -14.94 0.86 -12.89
CA ARG A 358 -13.87 -0.05 -13.35
C ARG A 358 -12.51 0.63 -13.37
N ILE A 359 -12.43 1.86 -13.85
CA ILE A 359 -11.19 2.65 -13.84
C ILE A 359 -10.72 2.85 -12.40
N LEU A 360 -11.61 3.28 -11.50
CA LEU A 360 -11.31 3.46 -10.08
C LEU A 360 -10.78 2.19 -9.43
N LEU A 361 -11.46 1.05 -9.64
CA LEU A 361 -11.04 -0.23 -9.06
C LEU A 361 -9.70 -0.71 -9.63
N THR A 362 -9.42 -0.43 -10.91
CA THR A 362 -8.14 -0.74 -11.55
C THR A 362 -7.02 0.09 -10.93
N GLU A 363 -7.22 1.40 -10.78
CA GLU A 363 -6.25 2.27 -10.11
C GLU A 363 -6.05 1.88 -8.64
N LEU A 364 -7.12 1.59 -7.91
CA LEU A 364 -7.04 1.15 -6.53
C LEU A 364 -6.22 -0.14 -6.40
N GLN A 365 -6.43 -1.12 -7.28
CA GLN A 365 -5.67 -2.36 -7.27
C GLN A 365 -4.16 -2.12 -7.51
N HIS A 366 -3.81 -1.25 -8.46
CA HIS A 366 -2.42 -0.88 -8.71
C HIS A 366 -1.79 -0.17 -7.50
N LEU A 367 -2.48 0.81 -6.93
CA LEU A 367 -1.97 1.57 -5.79
C LEU A 367 -1.85 0.69 -4.53
N LEU A 368 -2.74 -0.28 -4.30
CA LEU A 368 -2.62 -1.22 -3.18
C LEU A 368 -1.39 -2.13 -3.29
N LYS A 369 -1.08 -2.62 -4.50
CA LYS A 369 0.15 -3.39 -4.77
C LYS A 369 1.40 -2.55 -4.53
N SER A 370 1.39 -1.31 -5.01
CA SER A 370 2.51 -0.38 -4.79
C SER A 370 2.70 -0.08 -3.30
N ASN A 371 1.60 0.19 -2.60
CA ASN A 371 1.59 0.47 -1.18
C ASN A 371 2.07 -0.73 -0.33
N GLU A 372 1.75 -1.95 -0.75
CA GLU A 372 2.24 -3.17 -0.08
C GLU A 372 3.76 -3.25 -0.07
N VAL A 373 4.41 -2.96 -1.20
CA VAL A 373 5.88 -2.91 -1.26
C VAL A 373 6.42 -1.77 -0.38
N ILE A 374 5.82 -0.57 -0.45
CA ILE A 374 6.25 0.57 0.39
C ILE A 374 6.18 0.22 1.88
N VAL A 375 5.08 -0.38 2.36
CA VAL A 375 4.91 -0.72 3.77
C VAL A 375 5.91 -1.81 4.20
N CYS A 376 6.11 -2.83 3.38
CA CYS A 376 7.10 -3.88 3.63
C CYS A 376 8.53 -3.35 3.65
N GLU A 377 8.85 -2.35 2.82
CA GLU A 377 10.17 -1.70 2.79
C GLU A 377 10.36 -0.67 3.90
N ALA A 378 9.29 -0.05 4.40
CA ALA A 378 9.35 0.98 5.42
C ALA A 378 9.44 0.42 6.86
N VAL A 379 9.01 -0.82 7.07
CA VAL A 379 8.87 -1.43 8.40
C VAL A 379 9.73 -2.68 8.51
N ASP A 380 10.73 -2.65 9.40
CA ASP A 380 11.64 -3.79 9.64
C ASP A 380 10.90 -5.06 10.10
N ALA A 381 9.89 -4.87 10.95
CA ALA A 381 9.16 -5.95 11.59
C ALA A 381 7.99 -6.42 10.71
N LYS A 382 8.14 -7.59 10.09
CA LYS A 382 7.13 -8.18 9.18
C LYS A 382 5.72 -8.22 9.77
N ASN A 383 5.58 -8.57 11.04
CA ASN A 383 4.28 -8.62 11.71
C ASN A 383 3.60 -7.24 11.80
N VAL A 384 4.36 -6.17 11.99
CA VAL A 384 3.84 -4.80 12.01
C VAL A 384 3.42 -4.37 10.60
N ALA A 385 4.21 -4.71 9.58
CA ALA A 385 3.83 -4.50 8.18
C ALA A 385 2.52 -5.24 7.83
N ASP A 386 2.42 -6.51 8.21
CA ASP A 386 1.23 -7.34 8.00
C ASP A 386 -0.01 -6.73 8.70
N GLU A 387 0.13 -6.18 9.91
CA GLU A 387 -0.95 -5.52 10.64
C GLU A 387 -1.43 -4.22 9.96
N ILE A 388 -0.50 -3.39 9.49
CA ILE A 388 -0.82 -2.16 8.74
C ILE A 388 -1.57 -2.52 7.45
N LEU A 389 -1.06 -3.52 6.71
CA LEU A 389 -1.67 -3.97 5.46
C LEU A 389 -3.04 -4.60 5.68
N CYS A 390 -3.19 -5.43 6.72
CA CYS A 390 -4.48 -6.00 7.10
C CYS A 390 -5.49 -4.89 7.44
N THR A 391 -5.08 -3.88 8.20
CA THR A 391 -5.95 -2.73 8.54
C THR A 391 -6.39 -1.96 7.30
N ARG A 392 -5.45 -1.65 6.40
CA ARG A 392 -5.73 -1.01 5.11
C ARG A 392 -6.71 -1.83 4.28
N ASP A 393 -6.45 -3.12 4.12
CA ASP A 393 -7.26 -4.02 3.31
C ASP A 393 -8.64 -4.24 3.94
N CYS A 394 -8.77 -4.21 5.27
CA CYS A 394 -10.06 -4.22 5.97
C CYS A 394 -10.91 -3.00 5.60
N VAL A 395 -10.32 -1.80 5.57
CA VAL A 395 -11.03 -0.58 5.18
C VAL A 395 -11.51 -0.68 3.73
N VAL A 396 -10.64 -1.10 2.81
CA VAL A 396 -11.02 -1.31 1.40
C VAL A 396 -12.12 -2.36 1.27
N LEU A 397 -11.93 -3.53 1.87
CA LEU A 397 -12.87 -4.64 1.80
C LEU A 397 -14.25 -4.25 2.36
N ARG A 398 -14.29 -3.57 3.51
CA ARG A 398 -15.54 -3.06 4.10
C ARG A 398 -16.25 -2.09 3.16
N SER A 399 -15.49 -1.19 2.52
CA SER A 399 -16.03 -0.18 1.60
C SER A 399 -16.59 -0.84 0.33
N LEU A 400 -15.89 -1.82 -0.23
CA LEU A 400 -16.36 -2.60 -1.37
C LEU A 400 -17.58 -3.45 -1.03
N LEU A 401 -17.59 -4.10 0.12
CA LEU A 401 -18.73 -4.89 0.60
C LEU A 401 -19.98 -4.05 0.79
N PHE A 402 -19.84 -2.85 1.37
CA PHE A 402 -20.94 -1.89 1.46
C PHE A 402 -21.52 -1.58 0.07
N LEU A 403 -20.65 -1.26 -0.89
CA LEU A 403 -21.07 -0.95 -2.25
C LEU A 403 -21.79 -2.12 -2.95
N VAL A 404 -21.23 -3.34 -2.90
CA VAL A 404 -21.82 -4.48 -3.60
C VAL A 404 -23.04 -5.05 -2.89
N ALA A 405 -23.07 -5.04 -1.55
CA ALA A 405 -24.16 -5.64 -0.77
C ALA A 405 -25.37 -4.70 -0.58
N GLU A 406 -25.19 -3.38 -0.67
CA GLU A 406 -26.32 -2.44 -0.66
C GLU A 406 -26.88 -2.17 -2.05
N SER A 407 -26.05 -2.27 -3.11
CA SER A 407 -26.53 -2.11 -4.49
C SER A 407 -27.55 -3.17 -4.92
N THR A 408 -27.62 -4.30 -4.22
CA THR A 408 -28.63 -5.35 -4.44
C THR A 408 -29.99 -5.03 -3.81
N MET A 409 -30.10 -4.01 -2.93
CA MET A 409 -31.29 -3.76 -2.13
C MET A 409 -32.16 -2.58 -2.61
N ASN A 410 -31.60 -1.60 -3.32
CA ASN A 410 -32.24 -0.28 -3.44
C ASN A 410 -32.85 0.08 -4.81
N ASP A 411 -32.57 -0.65 -5.88
CA ASP A 411 -33.21 -0.38 -7.17
C ASP A 411 -33.77 -1.69 -7.73
N GLY A 412 -35.08 -1.76 -7.99
CA GLY A 412 -35.73 -2.89 -8.67
C GLY A 412 -35.22 -3.15 -10.10
N GLN A 413 -34.18 -2.43 -10.53
CA GLN A 413 -33.30 -2.81 -11.63
C GLN A 413 -32.13 -3.57 -11.03
N GLU A 414 -31.98 -4.86 -11.34
CA GLU A 414 -30.83 -5.68 -10.95
C GLU A 414 -29.54 -4.86 -10.96
N GLY A 415 -29.11 -4.40 -9.78
CA GLY A 415 -27.89 -3.63 -9.62
C GLY A 415 -26.77 -4.48 -10.18
N THR A 416 -26.28 -4.13 -11.37
CA THR A 416 -25.35 -4.98 -12.11
C THR A 416 -24.15 -5.30 -11.22
N LYS A 417 -24.09 -6.56 -10.75
CA LYS A 417 -23.00 -7.07 -9.91
C LYS A 417 -21.68 -6.70 -10.58
N CYS A 418 -20.85 -5.92 -9.89
CA CYS A 418 -19.59 -5.50 -10.45
C CYS A 418 -18.59 -6.64 -10.35
N GLY A 419 -18.40 -7.40 -11.43
CA GLY A 419 -17.44 -8.51 -11.46
C GLY A 419 -16.02 -8.09 -11.05
N PHE A 420 -15.59 -6.86 -11.37
CA PHE A 420 -14.30 -6.32 -10.91
C PHE A 420 -14.25 -6.09 -9.40
N ALA A 421 -15.33 -5.61 -8.78
CA ALA A 421 -15.38 -5.44 -7.32
C ALA A 421 -15.37 -6.81 -6.63
N THR A 422 -16.13 -7.78 -7.15
CA THR A 422 -16.11 -9.16 -6.67
C THR A 422 -14.71 -9.76 -6.77
N GLU A 423 -14.03 -9.62 -7.92
CA GLU A 423 -12.67 -10.13 -8.12
C GLU A 423 -11.67 -9.47 -7.17
N MET A 424 -11.80 -8.16 -6.95
CA MET A 424 -10.96 -7.44 -6.00
C MET A 424 -11.18 -7.94 -4.56
N ILE A 425 -12.44 -8.13 -4.14
CA ILE A 425 -12.78 -8.70 -2.84
C ILE A 425 -12.15 -10.10 -2.69
N ARG A 426 -12.29 -10.96 -3.70
CA ARG A 426 -11.70 -12.31 -3.71
C ARG A 426 -10.19 -12.26 -3.60
N SER A 427 -9.54 -11.39 -4.37
CA SER A 427 -8.09 -11.20 -4.36
C SER A 427 -7.58 -10.69 -3.01
N LEU A 428 -8.29 -9.78 -2.35
CA LEU A 428 -7.93 -9.28 -1.02
C LEU A 428 -8.02 -10.38 0.04
N ILE A 429 -9.13 -11.12 0.07
CA ILE A 429 -9.34 -12.22 1.02
C ILE A 429 -8.33 -13.35 0.77
N ALA A 430 -8.05 -13.69 -0.49
CA ALA A 430 -7.07 -14.72 -0.83
C ALA A 430 -5.63 -14.30 -0.48
N GLY A 431 -5.29 -13.01 -0.59
CA GLY A 431 -3.94 -12.50 -0.38
C GLY A 431 -3.55 -12.23 1.07
N ARG A 432 -4.52 -12.21 2.00
CA ARG A 432 -4.29 -11.82 3.39
C ARG A 432 -5.03 -12.72 4.38
N VAL A 433 -4.29 -13.67 4.95
CA VAL A 433 -4.78 -14.55 6.02
C VAL A 433 -5.18 -13.71 7.25
N GLY A 434 -6.35 -13.99 7.80
CA GLY A 434 -6.92 -13.29 8.95
C GLY A 434 -7.69 -12.02 8.61
N LEU A 435 -7.73 -11.60 7.33
CA LEU A 435 -8.45 -10.40 6.92
C LEU A 435 -9.96 -10.53 7.15
N LEU A 436 -10.53 -11.68 6.80
CA LEU A 436 -11.96 -11.94 7.01
C LEU A 436 -12.27 -12.07 8.49
N SER A 437 -11.35 -12.66 9.24
CA SER A 437 -11.43 -12.76 10.70
C SER A 437 -11.48 -11.38 11.37
N ALA A 438 -10.60 -10.47 10.98
CA ALA A 438 -10.60 -9.07 11.44
C ALA A 438 -11.87 -8.32 11.03
N LEU A 439 -12.36 -8.56 9.81
CA LEU A 439 -13.58 -7.96 9.30
C LEU A 439 -14.84 -8.42 10.07
N LEU A 440 -14.98 -9.73 10.33
CA LEU A 440 -16.10 -10.26 11.11
C LEU A 440 -16.06 -9.78 12.56
N LYS A 441 -14.86 -9.68 13.15
CA LYS A 441 -14.65 -9.12 14.49
C LYS A 441 -15.08 -7.65 14.59
N THR A 442 -14.71 -6.82 13.61
CA THR A 442 -15.15 -5.41 13.57
C THR A 442 -16.63 -5.26 13.19
N GLY A 443 -17.23 -6.32 12.65
CA GLY A 443 -18.65 -6.43 12.40
C GLY A 443 -19.07 -5.80 11.07
N ILE A 444 -19.64 -6.63 10.20
CA ILE A 444 -20.21 -6.22 8.90
C ILE A 444 -21.72 -6.45 8.86
N SER A 445 -22.38 -5.85 7.88
CA SER A 445 -23.81 -6.06 7.64
C SER A 445 -24.07 -7.51 7.24
N HIS A 446 -25.28 -7.98 7.48
CA HIS A 446 -25.66 -9.35 7.11
C HIS A 446 -25.68 -9.56 5.61
N SER A 447 -26.10 -8.55 4.83
CA SER A 447 -26.02 -8.57 3.37
C SER A 447 -24.58 -8.72 2.86
N ALA A 448 -23.59 -8.14 3.56
CA ALA A 448 -22.19 -8.33 3.23
C ALA A 448 -21.73 -9.77 3.50
N VAL A 449 -22.15 -10.39 4.61
CA VAL A 449 -21.88 -11.81 4.85
C VAL A 449 -22.56 -12.68 3.78
N ASP A 450 -23.80 -12.34 3.37
CA ASP A 450 -24.54 -13.08 2.33
C ASP A 450 -23.78 -13.02 1.01
N PHE A 451 -23.32 -11.83 0.63
CA PHE A 451 -22.47 -11.65 -0.54
C PHE A 451 -21.18 -12.49 -0.48
N LEU A 452 -20.49 -12.50 0.68
CA LEU A 452 -19.23 -13.25 0.85
C LEU A 452 -19.45 -14.76 0.64
N VAL A 453 -20.47 -15.34 1.28
CA VAL A 453 -20.70 -16.79 1.20
C VAL A 453 -21.17 -17.24 -0.19
N GLU A 454 -21.85 -16.37 -0.92
CA GLU A 454 -22.33 -16.66 -2.28
C GLU A 454 -21.25 -16.46 -3.35
N ASN A 455 -20.36 -15.48 -3.20
CA ASN A 455 -19.51 -15.00 -4.30
C ASN A 455 -18.00 -15.17 -4.05
N VAL A 456 -17.59 -15.47 -2.81
CA VAL A 456 -16.18 -15.47 -2.38
C VAL A 456 -15.82 -16.80 -1.69
N PRO A 457 -15.63 -17.89 -2.45
CA PRO A 457 -15.26 -19.19 -1.90
C PRO A 457 -13.91 -19.17 -1.14
N GLU A 458 -13.02 -18.22 -1.45
CA GLU A 458 -11.75 -18.00 -0.77
C GLU A 458 -11.92 -17.62 0.71
N SER A 459 -13.14 -17.26 1.14
CA SER A 459 -13.47 -17.02 2.55
C SER A 459 -13.13 -18.19 3.47
N ILE A 460 -13.10 -19.43 2.95
CA ILE A 460 -12.74 -20.61 3.74
C ILE A 460 -11.25 -20.64 4.14
N ASN A 461 -10.37 -19.91 3.43
CA ASN A 461 -8.93 -19.90 3.72
C ASN A 461 -8.62 -19.37 5.15
N ASP A 462 -9.55 -18.61 5.73
CA ASP A 462 -9.45 -18.06 7.08
C ASP A 462 -9.99 -19.01 8.18
N ALA A 463 -10.39 -20.24 7.84
CA ALA A 463 -11.06 -21.16 8.76
C ALA A 463 -10.27 -21.44 10.05
N THR A 464 -8.94 -21.55 9.97
CA THR A 464 -8.08 -21.79 11.14
C THR A 464 -8.05 -20.58 12.07
N VAL A 465 -7.95 -19.37 11.53
CA VAL A 465 -7.95 -18.12 12.29
C VAL A 465 -9.32 -17.86 12.91
N LEU A 466 -10.40 -18.07 12.16
CA LEU A 466 -11.77 -17.96 12.66
C LEU A 466 -12.06 -18.95 13.79
N SER A 467 -11.61 -20.20 13.65
CA SER A 467 -11.75 -21.21 14.71
C SER A 467 -10.99 -20.80 15.97
N GLY A 468 -9.79 -20.22 15.80
CA GLY A 468 -9.02 -19.64 16.90
C GLY A 468 -9.74 -18.49 17.61
N LEU A 469 -10.37 -17.58 16.85
CA LEU A 469 -11.17 -16.47 17.40
C LEU A 469 -12.41 -16.95 18.18
N LEU A 470 -12.99 -18.08 17.79
CA LEU A 470 -14.16 -18.66 18.46
C LEU A 470 -13.82 -19.48 19.70
N SER A 471 -12.53 -19.77 19.93
CA SER A 471 -12.09 -20.51 21.11
C SER A 471 -12.31 -19.73 22.42
N GLU A 472 -12.30 -20.44 23.54
CA GLU A 472 -12.50 -19.86 24.88
C GLU A 472 -11.45 -18.79 25.22
N ARG A 473 -10.25 -18.88 24.65
CA ARG A 473 -9.11 -17.99 24.93
C ARG A 473 -9.19 -16.62 24.25
N SER A 474 -10.23 -16.34 23.45
CA SER A 474 -10.37 -15.05 22.78
C SER A 474 -10.97 -13.97 23.68
N ASN A 475 -10.50 -12.73 23.50
CA ASN A 475 -10.95 -11.53 24.24
C ASN A 475 -12.32 -10.98 23.78
N LEU A 476 -13.10 -11.77 23.05
CA LEU A 476 -14.41 -11.36 22.55
C LEU A 476 -15.49 -11.58 23.61
N SER A 477 -16.44 -10.66 23.72
CA SER A 477 -17.66 -10.87 24.50
C SER A 477 -18.47 -12.04 23.93
N ALA A 478 -19.35 -12.66 24.73
CA ALA A 478 -20.19 -13.76 24.24
C ALA A 478 -21.06 -13.34 23.03
N ALA A 479 -21.52 -12.09 22.99
CA ALA A 479 -22.30 -11.55 21.87
C ALA A 479 -21.44 -11.36 20.62
N GLU A 480 -20.22 -10.85 20.76
CA GLU A 480 -19.27 -10.71 19.67
C GLU A 480 -18.85 -12.08 19.12
N LYS A 481 -18.55 -13.05 20.01
CA LYS A 481 -18.26 -14.43 19.61
C LYS A 481 -19.41 -15.01 18.80
N LEU A 482 -20.66 -14.79 19.21
CA LEU A 482 -21.82 -15.30 18.50
C LEU A 482 -22.01 -14.64 17.12
N LYS A 483 -21.73 -13.34 17.00
CA LYS A 483 -21.75 -12.63 15.71
C LYS A 483 -20.68 -13.16 14.76
N VAL A 484 -19.47 -13.42 15.25
CA VAL A 484 -18.40 -14.06 14.47
C VAL A 484 -18.79 -15.49 14.11
N ALA A 485 -19.43 -16.22 15.03
CA ALA A 485 -19.88 -17.60 14.82
C ALA A 485 -20.94 -17.70 13.72
N ASP A 486 -21.87 -16.75 13.62
CA ASP A 486 -22.83 -16.66 12.50
C ASP A 486 -22.11 -16.62 11.15
N GLY A 487 -21.20 -15.65 10.96
CA GLY A 487 -20.42 -15.54 9.74
C GLY A 487 -19.57 -16.78 9.45
N ALA A 488 -18.85 -17.27 10.45
CA ALA A 488 -17.98 -18.45 10.35
C ALA A 488 -18.75 -19.73 9.96
N LEU A 489 -19.90 -19.98 10.59
CA LEU A 489 -20.72 -21.17 10.29
C LEU A 489 -21.22 -21.14 8.84
N ARG A 490 -21.70 -19.99 8.39
CA ARG A 490 -22.16 -19.84 7.01
C ARG A 490 -21.01 -20.03 6.02
N ILE A 491 -19.84 -19.45 6.27
CA ILE A 491 -18.64 -19.71 5.44
C ILE A 491 -18.33 -21.22 5.38
N ALA A 492 -18.35 -21.92 6.52
CA ALA A 492 -18.11 -23.36 6.57
C ALA A 492 -19.14 -24.17 5.76
N ILE A 493 -20.40 -23.77 5.78
CA ILE A 493 -21.49 -24.46 5.07
C ILE A 493 -21.41 -24.20 3.56
N TYR A 494 -21.28 -22.95 3.15
CA TYR A 494 -21.36 -22.54 1.74
C TYR A 494 -20.03 -22.65 0.99
N CYS A 495 -18.92 -22.22 1.61
CA CYS A 495 -17.61 -22.21 0.96
C CYS A 495 -16.80 -23.49 1.25
N GLY A 496 -17.18 -24.25 2.27
CA GLY A 496 -16.46 -25.41 2.76
C GLY A 496 -16.47 -26.67 1.88
N MET A 497 -17.11 -26.64 0.72
CA MET A 497 -17.12 -27.79 -0.22
C MET A 497 -15.72 -28.13 -0.75
N ARG A 498 -14.80 -27.16 -0.79
CA ARG A 498 -13.42 -27.35 -1.27
C ARG A 498 -12.48 -27.92 -0.20
N SER A 499 -12.82 -27.76 1.07
CA SER A 499 -11.99 -28.13 2.21
C SER A 499 -12.89 -28.62 3.34
N GLU A 500 -13.34 -29.87 3.22
CA GLU A 500 -14.33 -30.42 4.14
C GLU A 500 -13.80 -30.54 5.58
N SER A 501 -12.51 -30.84 5.75
CA SER A 501 -11.86 -30.93 7.06
C SER A 501 -11.83 -29.58 7.78
N GLU A 502 -11.40 -28.51 7.11
CA GLU A 502 -11.36 -27.17 7.69
C GLU A 502 -12.78 -26.63 7.96
N ALA A 503 -13.70 -26.86 7.03
CA ALA A 503 -15.08 -26.49 7.20
C ALA A 503 -15.73 -27.21 8.39
N LYS A 504 -15.40 -28.48 8.61
CA LYS A 504 -15.86 -29.24 9.77
C LYS A 504 -15.38 -28.62 11.08
N VAL A 505 -14.10 -28.31 11.18
CA VAL A 505 -13.51 -27.66 12.38
C VAL A 505 -14.15 -26.30 12.64
N LEU A 506 -14.33 -25.50 11.58
CA LEU A 506 -14.92 -24.17 11.67
C LEU A 506 -16.40 -24.23 12.10
N ALA A 507 -17.18 -25.12 11.50
CA ALA A 507 -18.59 -25.31 11.85
C ALA A 507 -18.75 -25.77 13.31
N ASN A 508 -17.93 -26.73 13.76
CA ASN A 508 -17.95 -27.21 15.14
C ASN A 508 -17.58 -26.09 16.13
N SER A 509 -16.58 -25.27 15.80
CA SER A 509 -16.20 -24.11 16.63
C SER A 509 -17.32 -23.08 16.73
N ALA A 510 -18.00 -22.80 15.61
CA ALA A 510 -19.13 -21.87 15.58
C ALA A 510 -20.35 -22.40 16.38
N ILE A 511 -20.69 -23.68 16.24
CA ILE A 511 -21.80 -24.27 17.00
C ILE A 511 -21.46 -24.35 18.49
N ALA A 512 -20.21 -24.64 18.86
CA ALA A 512 -19.76 -24.59 20.24
C ALA A 512 -19.94 -23.19 20.85
N ALA A 513 -19.60 -22.14 20.11
CA ALA A 513 -19.85 -20.75 20.53
C ALA A 513 -21.35 -20.45 20.72
N LEU A 514 -22.22 -20.97 19.85
CA LEU A 514 -23.67 -20.88 20.01
C LEU A 514 -24.17 -21.59 21.27
N ILE A 515 -23.70 -22.80 21.54
CA ILE A 515 -24.07 -23.56 22.75
C ILE A 515 -23.62 -22.80 24.00
N ALA A 516 -22.40 -22.27 24.01
CA ALA A 516 -21.87 -21.48 25.13
C ALA A 516 -22.67 -20.18 25.35
N ALA A 517 -23.14 -19.55 24.27
CA ALA A 517 -23.93 -18.32 24.32
C ALA A 517 -25.43 -18.56 24.50
N PHE A 518 -25.91 -19.80 24.64
CA PHE A 518 -27.34 -20.13 24.65
C PHE A 518 -28.16 -19.33 25.68
N PHE A 519 -27.65 -19.18 26.90
CA PHE A 519 -28.34 -18.42 27.95
C PHE A 519 -28.44 -16.92 27.64
N LEU A 520 -27.50 -16.38 26.87
CA LEU A 520 -27.55 -15.00 26.37
C LEU A 520 -28.61 -14.84 25.27
N VAL A 521 -28.85 -15.86 24.45
CA VAL A 521 -29.91 -15.87 23.42
C VAL A 521 -31.30 -15.88 24.06
N VAL A 522 -31.47 -16.73 25.08
CA VAL A 522 -32.76 -16.89 25.78
C VAL A 522 -33.02 -15.70 26.71
N GLY A 523 -31.98 -15.14 27.30
CA GLY A 523 -32.03 -14.13 28.36
C GLY A 523 -32.00 -14.78 29.75
N PRO A 524 -31.39 -14.11 30.75
CA PRO A 524 -31.25 -14.64 32.10
C PRO A 524 -32.60 -14.82 32.80
N VAL A 525 -32.61 -15.71 33.79
CA VAL A 525 -33.80 -15.95 34.61
C VAL A 525 -34.09 -14.75 35.50
N GLY A 526 -35.33 -14.26 35.50
CA GLY A 526 -35.78 -13.20 36.42
C GLY A 526 -35.43 -11.76 36.01
N VAL A 527 -34.71 -11.55 34.91
CA VAL A 527 -34.43 -10.20 34.37
C VAL A 527 -35.21 -10.02 33.06
N PRO A 528 -35.82 -8.84 32.82
CA PRO A 528 -36.45 -8.56 31.53
C PRO A 528 -35.45 -8.76 30.39
N VAL A 529 -35.93 -9.39 29.34
CA VAL A 529 -35.18 -9.81 28.14
C VAL A 529 -34.50 -8.66 27.38
N ASN A 530 -34.69 -7.40 27.77
CA ASN A 530 -34.17 -6.22 27.08
C ASN A 530 -33.30 -5.31 27.99
N VAL A 531 -32.71 -5.83 29.07
CA VAL A 531 -31.96 -5.00 30.04
C VAL A 531 -30.47 -4.87 29.69
N PHE A 532 -29.91 -5.75 28.87
CA PHE A 532 -28.51 -5.63 28.42
C PHE A 532 -28.44 -4.73 27.20
N VAL A 533 -28.43 -3.44 27.47
CA VAL A 533 -28.16 -2.39 26.50
C VAL A 533 -26.67 -2.10 26.56
N GLU A 534 -25.95 -2.40 25.47
CA GLU A 534 -24.60 -1.85 25.25
C GLU A 534 -24.70 -0.34 24.92
N ASP A 535 -23.58 0.38 25.00
CA ASP A 535 -23.50 1.84 24.80
C ASP A 535 -24.19 2.35 23.49
N ASP A 536 -24.39 1.46 22.50
CA ASP A 536 -25.05 1.71 21.22
C ASP A 536 -26.59 1.64 21.23
N SER A 537 -27.27 1.55 22.38
CA SER A 537 -28.75 1.47 22.53
C SER A 537 -29.44 0.24 21.94
N VAL A 538 -28.69 -0.80 21.52
CA VAL A 538 -29.25 -2.04 20.97
C VAL A 538 -29.17 -3.18 21.99
N ASP A 539 -30.28 -3.89 22.16
CA ASP A 539 -30.42 -5.05 23.03
C ASP A 539 -29.50 -6.21 22.59
N VAL A 540 -28.52 -6.56 23.43
CA VAL A 540 -27.55 -7.65 23.19
C VAL A 540 -28.26 -8.99 22.97
N THR A 541 -29.33 -9.24 23.72
CA THR A 541 -30.16 -10.44 23.65
C THR A 541 -30.81 -10.55 22.26
N GLN A 542 -31.26 -9.43 21.69
CA GLN A 542 -31.82 -9.39 20.34
C GLN A 542 -30.76 -9.66 19.26
N ARG A 543 -29.56 -9.06 19.38
CA ARG A 543 -28.43 -9.34 18.48
C ARG A 543 -28.09 -10.83 18.47
N CYS A 544 -28.04 -11.45 19.65
CA CYS A 544 -27.75 -12.88 19.81
C CYS A 544 -28.83 -13.79 19.21
N ARG A 545 -30.11 -13.41 19.34
CA ARG A 545 -31.23 -14.15 18.71
C ARG A 545 -31.17 -14.11 17.20
N ILE A 546 -30.92 -12.92 16.63
CA ILE A 546 -30.79 -12.75 15.18
C ILE A 546 -29.64 -13.63 14.64
N ALA A 547 -28.48 -13.63 15.31
CA ALA A 547 -27.36 -14.50 14.95
C ALA A 547 -27.73 -15.98 15.05
N THR A 548 -28.37 -16.40 16.15
CA THR A 548 -28.79 -17.79 16.38
C THR A 548 -29.75 -18.28 15.29
N GLN A 549 -30.76 -17.48 14.97
CA GLN A 549 -31.75 -17.85 13.96
C GLN A 549 -31.07 -18.06 12.60
N ARG A 550 -30.16 -17.17 12.20
CA ARG A 550 -29.41 -17.32 10.94
C ARG A 550 -28.48 -18.52 10.92
N MET A 551 -27.84 -18.82 12.06
CA MET A 551 -27.05 -20.04 12.19
C MET A 551 -27.91 -21.30 11.97
N LEU A 552 -29.11 -21.34 12.55
CA LEU A 552 -30.05 -22.46 12.36
C LEU A 552 -30.57 -22.54 10.92
N GLU A 553 -30.85 -21.41 10.27
CA GLU A 553 -31.21 -21.34 8.85
C GLU A 553 -30.08 -21.82 7.95
N ALA A 554 -28.83 -21.47 8.27
CA ALA A 554 -27.66 -21.95 7.52
C ALA A 554 -27.49 -23.47 7.65
N LEU A 555 -27.71 -24.03 8.84
CA LEU A 555 -27.63 -25.49 9.09
C LEU A 555 -28.63 -26.30 8.27
N GLN A 556 -29.78 -25.73 7.92
CA GLN A 556 -30.74 -26.38 7.01
C GLN A 556 -30.15 -26.64 5.62
N ARG A 557 -29.08 -25.95 5.23
CA ARG A 557 -28.43 -26.05 3.92
C ARG A 557 -27.22 -26.98 3.89
N VAL A 558 -26.95 -27.72 4.98
CA VAL A 558 -25.88 -28.73 4.98
C VAL A 558 -26.26 -29.86 4.00
N HIS A 559 -25.54 -29.94 2.89
CA HIS A 559 -25.82 -30.91 1.84
C HIS A 559 -25.71 -32.38 2.31
N ALA A 560 -26.55 -33.24 1.75
CA ALA A 560 -26.63 -34.66 2.11
C ALA A 560 -25.33 -35.44 1.87
N ASN A 561 -24.49 -35.00 0.92
CA ASN A 561 -23.20 -35.61 0.59
C ASN A 561 -22.08 -35.27 1.59
N ARG A 562 -22.27 -34.31 2.50
CA ARG A 562 -21.31 -33.94 3.55
C ARG A 562 -21.54 -34.73 4.83
N GLY A 563 -21.54 -36.06 4.72
CA GLY A 563 -21.92 -36.99 5.79
C GLY A 563 -21.26 -36.68 7.16
N PRO A 564 -19.92 -36.51 7.22
CA PRO A 564 -19.22 -36.19 8.47
C PRO A 564 -19.65 -34.87 9.11
N LEU A 565 -19.74 -33.79 8.32
CA LEU A 565 -20.20 -32.49 8.83
C LEU A 565 -21.65 -32.56 9.31
N ARG A 566 -22.51 -33.20 8.53
CA ARG A 566 -23.94 -33.36 8.82
C ARG A 566 -24.16 -34.10 10.14
N SER A 567 -23.41 -35.18 10.39
CA SER A 567 -23.50 -35.94 11.65
C SER A 567 -23.08 -35.09 12.86
N ASP A 568 -21.95 -34.38 12.77
CA ASP A 568 -21.46 -33.52 13.86
C ASP A 568 -22.42 -32.35 14.16
N CYS A 569 -22.94 -31.70 13.11
CA CYS A 569 -23.95 -30.65 13.22
C CYS A 569 -25.23 -31.18 13.86
N ALA A 570 -25.73 -32.34 13.42
CA ALA A 570 -26.93 -32.97 13.98
C ALA A 570 -26.74 -33.29 15.47
N ASN A 571 -25.61 -33.92 15.85
CA ASN A 571 -25.30 -34.21 17.25
C ASN A 571 -25.25 -32.96 18.12
N SER A 572 -24.69 -31.86 17.59
CA SER A 572 -24.61 -30.59 18.31
C SER A 572 -25.98 -29.91 18.44
N LEU A 573 -26.84 -30.01 17.41
CA LEU A 573 -28.22 -29.55 17.48
C LEU A 573 -29.07 -30.35 18.47
N GLN A 574 -28.84 -31.67 18.62
CA GLN A 574 -29.51 -32.46 19.68
C GLN A 574 -29.15 -31.94 21.07
N LYS A 575 -27.88 -31.57 21.30
CA LYS A 575 -27.47 -30.95 22.58
C LYS A 575 -28.21 -29.64 22.82
N LEU A 576 -28.31 -28.78 21.80
CA LEU A 576 -29.03 -27.51 21.88
C LEU A 576 -30.54 -27.72 22.12
N ALA A 577 -31.15 -28.72 21.46
CA ALA A 577 -32.55 -29.11 21.72
C ALA A 577 -32.75 -29.61 23.16
N GLY A 578 -31.78 -30.37 23.68
CA GLY A 578 -31.74 -30.79 25.09
C GLY A 578 -31.72 -29.61 26.06
N LEU A 579 -30.94 -28.56 25.78
CA LEU A 579 -30.93 -27.33 26.57
C LEU A 579 -32.30 -26.63 26.56
N CYS A 580 -32.96 -26.55 25.40
CA CYS A 580 -34.32 -26.01 25.30
C CYS A 580 -35.33 -26.80 26.15
N LYS A 581 -35.27 -28.14 26.13
CA LYS A 581 -36.13 -29.02 26.95
C LYS A 581 -35.86 -28.83 28.44
N GLY A 582 -34.59 -28.82 28.85
CA GLY A 582 -34.18 -28.66 30.25
C GLY A 582 -34.65 -27.33 30.86
N GLU A 583 -34.54 -26.23 30.11
CA GLU A 583 -35.02 -24.91 30.56
C GLU A 583 -36.55 -24.77 30.53
N ALA A 584 -37.24 -25.47 29.63
CA ALA A 584 -38.70 -25.49 29.63
C ALA A 584 -39.25 -26.18 30.89
N ALA A 585 -38.55 -27.18 31.42
CA ALA A 585 -38.91 -27.92 32.63
C ALA A 585 -38.67 -27.14 33.93
N THR A 586 -37.65 -26.27 33.99
CA THR A 586 -37.33 -25.44 35.17
C THR A 586 -38.20 -24.19 35.30
N ALA A 587 -39.03 -23.86 34.29
CA ALA A 587 -39.86 -22.67 34.24
C ALA A 587 -41.20 -22.80 35.00
N GLY A 588 -41.11 -23.04 36.32
CA GLY A 588 -42.22 -23.01 37.28
C GLY A 588 -42.62 -21.60 37.76
N VAL A 589 -41.96 -20.55 37.28
CA VAL A 589 -42.22 -19.16 37.66
C VAL A 589 -43.25 -18.54 36.70
N GLY A 590 -44.44 -18.19 37.19
CA GLY A 590 -45.46 -17.48 36.41
C GLY A 590 -45.11 -16.00 36.20
N GLY A 591 -45.45 -15.42 35.04
CA GLY A 591 -45.27 -14.00 34.75
C GLY A 591 -45.03 -13.68 33.26
N SER A 592 -45.17 -12.40 32.87
CA SER A 592 -44.99 -11.95 31.48
C SER A 592 -43.58 -12.22 30.93
N VAL A 593 -42.54 -12.06 31.75
CA VAL A 593 -41.14 -12.34 31.39
C VAL A 593 -40.91 -13.85 31.18
N ALA A 594 -41.46 -14.69 32.05
CA ALA A 594 -41.36 -16.15 31.92
C ALA A 594 -42.09 -16.66 30.66
N ASN A 595 -43.26 -16.10 30.34
CA ASN A 595 -44.00 -16.43 29.12
C ASN A 595 -43.22 -16.02 27.85
N ARG A 596 -42.57 -14.84 27.86
CA ARG A 596 -41.71 -14.40 26.76
C ARG A 596 -40.49 -15.33 26.59
N ARG A 597 -39.87 -15.74 27.70
CA ARG A 597 -38.76 -16.72 27.70
C ARG A 597 -39.18 -18.08 27.14
N LYS A 598 -40.33 -18.61 27.57
CA LYS A 598 -40.93 -19.86 27.03
C LYS A 598 -41.18 -19.77 25.53
N ARG A 599 -41.66 -18.62 25.04
CA ARG A 599 -41.86 -18.39 23.61
C ARG A 599 -40.55 -18.45 22.82
N VAL A 600 -39.50 -17.78 23.30
CA VAL A 600 -38.17 -17.80 22.66
C VAL A 600 -37.57 -19.21 22.66
N LEU A 601 -37.66 -19.94 23.78
CA LEU A 601 -37.22 -21.34 23.86
C LEU A 601 -37.94 -22.22 22.84
N LYS A 602 -39.25 -22.03 22.68
CA LYS A 602 -40.05 -22.73 21.68
C LYS A 602 -39.62 -22.37 20.26
N GLU A 603 -39.47 -21.08 19.94
CA GLU A 603 -39.01 -20.61 18.62
C GLU A 603 -37.65 -21.22 18.25
N VAL A 604 -36.69 -21.23 19.18
CA VAL A 604 -35.37 -21.85 18.97
C VAL A 604 -35.50 -23.37 18.80
N TYR A 605 -36.30 -24.04 19.62
CA TYR A 605 -36.52 -25.50 19.51
C TYR A 605 -37.18 -25.90 18.18
N ASP A 606 -38.18 -25.14 17.74
CA ASP A 606 -38.87 -25.37 16.47
C ASP A 606 -37.89 -25.18 15.29
N ALA A 607 -37.06 -24.13 15.32
CA ALA A 607 -36.01 -23.90 14.32
C ALA A 607 -34.93 -25.01 14.30
N ILE A 608 -34.53 -25.52 15.47
CA ILE A 608 -33.63 -26.68 15.58
C ILE A 608 -34.26 -27.92 14.96
N SER A 609 -35.54 -28.17 15.24
CA SER A 609 -36.28 -29.31 14.70
C SER A 609 -36.35 -29.25 13.17
N VAL A 610 -36.60 -28.08 12.61
CA VAL A 610 -36.56 -27.85 11.15
C VAL A 610 -35.16 -28.15 10.60
N ALA A 611 -34.09 -27.61 11.21
CA ALA A 611 -32.72 -27.86 10.77
C ALA A 611 -32.31 -29.34 10.83
N LEU A 612 -32.69 -30.06 11.89
CA LEU A 612 -32.46 -31.50 12.01
C LEU A 612 -33.18 -32.28 10.92
N ASN A 613 -34.45 -31.97 10.67
CA ASN A 613 -35.25 -32.61 9.63
C ASN A 613 -34.67 -32.39 8.23
N SER A 614 -34.19 -31.17 7.91
CA SER A 614 -33.49 -30.88 6.66
C SER A 614 -32.19 -31.68 6.52
N MET A 615 -31.50 -31.95 7.63
CA MET A 615 -30.37 -32.88 7.71
C MET A 615 -30.81 -34.34 7.90
N GLY A 616 -32.05 -34.71 7.55
CA GLY A 616 -32.61 -36.07 7.64
C GLY A 616 -32.36 -36.79 8.97
N SER A 617 -32.32 -36.02 10.07
CA SER A 617 -32.21 -36.48 11.44
C SER A 617 -33.47 -36.02 12.19
N GLY A 618 -34.09 -36.88 12.99
CA GLY A 618 -35.18 -36.44 13.88
C GLY A 618 -34.64 -35.95 15.22
N VAL A 619 -35.35 -35.06 15.92
CA VAL A 619 -35.08 -34.81 17.34
C VAL A 619 -35.32 -36.12 18.09
N GLN A 620 -34.31 -36.62 18.80
CA GLN A 620 -34.52 -37.80 19.65
C GLN A 620 -35.38 -37.38 20.84
N ILE A 621 -36.54 -38.02 20.98
CA ILE A 621 -37.54 -37.69 22.00
C ILE A 621 -37.01 -38.04 23.37
#